data_AF-A0A8S9J733-F1
#
_entry.id   AF-A0A8S9J733-F1
#
_cell.length_a   1.000
_cell.length_b   1.000
_cell.length_c   1.000
_cell.angle_alpha   90.00
_cell.angle_beta   90.00
_cell.angle_gamma   90.00
#
_symmetry.space_group_name_H-M   'P 1'
#
loop_
_entity.id
_entity.type
_entity.pdbx_description
1 polymer ?
#
loop_
_entity_poly.entity_id
_entity_poly.type
_entity_poly.pdbx_seq_one_letter_code
_entity_poly.pdbx_strand_id
1 'polypeptide(L)'
;MDLADYRKKLYDYLVSKMSDIAPNLAALIGDMVGARLISHAGSLTNLAKCPSSTLQILGAEKALFRALKTRGNTPKYGLIFHSSFIGRASAKNKGRIARYLANKCSIASRIDCFADGATTAFGEKLREQVEERLDFYDKGVAPRKNVDVMKEVIENLQNKEENKETVDASAKKSKKKKAKGEEEEEVEKSEKKKKRKMETEQENEKSEKKKKKKSKSAGGDEETDDGQSKKKSKKKKKSKSEDDDE
;
A
#
# COMPACT_ATOMS: atom_id res chain seq x y z
N MET A 1 -21.35 2.05 -28.07
CA MET A 1 -21.02 2.28 -26.66
C MET A 1 -21.85 3.45 -26.18
N ASP A 2 -22.56 3.31 -25.06
CA ASP A 2 -23.20 4.46 -24.42
C ASP A 2 -22.13 5.40 -23.84
N LEU A 3 -22.37 6.70 -23.91
CA LEU A 3 -21.53 7.71 -23.25
C LEU A 3 -21.62 7.58 -21.72
N ALA A 4 -22.74 7.10 -21.17
CA ALA A 4 -22.86 6.81 -19.75
C ALA A 4 -21.91 5.68 -19.31
N ASP A 5 -21.90 4.55 -20.02
CA ASP A 5 -20.98 3.44 -19.79
C ASP A 5 -19.52 3.85 -19.91
N TYR A 6 -19.19 4.63 -20.95
CA TYR A 6 -17.82 5.10 -21.16
C TYR A 6 -17.37 6.05 -20.04
N ARG A 7 -18.24 6.99 -19.63
CA ARG A 7 -17.99 7.88 -18.49
C ARG A 7 -17.80 7.10 -17.18
N LYS A 8 -18.58 6.04 -16.94
CA LYS A 8 -18.43 5.18 -15.77
C LYS A 8 -17.06 4.46 -15.78
N LYS A 9 -16.70 3.81 -16.89
CA LYS A 9 -15.40 3.14 -17.05
C LYS A 9 -14.21 4.09 -16.82
N LEU A 10 -14.30 5.33 -17.29
CA LEU A 10 -13.28 6.37 -17.04
C LEU A 10 -13.22 6.81 -15.56
N TYR A 11 -14.36 6.86 -14.87
CA TYR A 11 -14.40 7.16 -13.44
C TYR A 11 -13.79 6.02 -12.61
N ASP A 12 -14.16 4.77 -12.88
CA ASP A 12 -13.65 3.59 -12.17
C ASP A 12 -12.12 3.41 -12.39
N TYR A 13 -11.63 3.72 -13.60
CA TYR A 13 -10.20 3.80 -13.91
C TYR A 13 -9.50 4.95 -13.16
N LEU A 14 -10.16 6.11 -12.99
CA LEU A 14 -9.60 7.24 -12.25
C LEU A 14 -9.47 6.94 -10.76
N VAL A 15 -10.49 6.36 -10.13
CA VAL A 15 -10.49 6.02 -8.69
C VAL A 15 -9.39 5.00 -8.37
N SER A 16 -9.24 3.96 -9.19
CA SER A 16 -8.15 2.98 -9.02
C SER A 16 -6.78 3.63 -9.18
N LYS A 17 -6.53 4.39 -10.25
CA LYS A 17 -5.25 5.09 -10.45
C LYS A 17 -4.96 6.16 -9.39
N MET A 18 -5.98 6.84 -8.86
CA MET A 18 -5.81 7.81 -7.79
C MET A 18 -5.46 7.12 -6.45
N SER A 19 -6.05 5.95 -6.19
CA SER A 19 -5.71 5.12 -5.02
C SER A 19 -4.28 4.60 -5.08
N ASP A 20 -3.80 4.21 -6.27
CA ASP A 20 -2.41 3.79 -6.50
C ASP A 20 -1.39 4.92 -6.31
N ILE A 21 -1.73 6.15 -6.73
CA ILE A 21 -0.76 7.25 -6.92
C ILE A 21 -0.79 8.28 -5.79
N ALA A 22 -1.96 8.59 -5.23
CA ALA A 22 -2.12 9.68 -4.26
C ALA A 22 -3.26 9.42 -3.26
N PRO A 23 -3.16 8.36 -2.42
CA PRO A 23 -4.22 7.93 -1.51
C PRO A 23 -4.58 8.97 -0.44
N ASN A 24 -3.61 9.76 0.07
CA ASN A 24 -3.92 10.78 1.08
C ASN A 24 -4.63 11.99 0.46
N LEU A 25 -4.24 12.39 -0.75
CA LEU A 25 -4.92 13.45 -1.51
C LEU A 25 -6.34 13.05 -1.92
N ALA A 26 -6.54 11.77 -2.27
CA ALA A 26 -7.86 11.18 -2.53
C ALA A 26 -8.77 11.24 -1.29
N ALA A 27 -8.32 10.72 -0.15
CA ALA A 27 -9.08 10.74 1.11
C ALA A 27 -9.45 12.16 1.58
N LEU A 28 -8.56 13.14 1.31
CA LEU A 28 -8.76 14.53 1.72
C LEU A 28 -9.75 15.30 0.84
N ILE A 29 -9.67 15.22 -0.50
CA ILE A 29 -10.46 16.08 -1.42
C ILE A 29 -11.40 15.32 -2.36
N GLY A 30 -11.24 14.01 -2.50
CA GLY A 30 -11.89 13.19 -3.52
C GLY A 30 -11.17 13.18 -4.87
N ASP A 31 -11.24 12.05 -5.56
CA ASP A 31 -10.42 11.70 -6.73
C ASP A 31 -10.57 12.70 -7.89
N MET A 32 -11.81 13.08 -8.19
CA MET A 32 -12.15 14.01 -9.27
C MET A 32 -11.55 15.41 -9.10
N VAL A 33 -11.21 15.81 -7.87
CA VAL A 33 -10.55 17.09 -7.58
C VAL A 33 -9.04 16.88 -7.48
N GLY A 34 -8.58 15.84 -6.76
CA GLY A 34 -7.17 15.50 -6.64
C GLY A 34 -6.49 15.25 -7.98
N ALA A 35 -7.06 14.42 -8.84
CA ALA A 35 -6.54 14.15 -10.18
C ALA A 35 -6.50 15.40 -11.06
N ARG A 36 -7.46 16.33 -10.91
CA ARG A 36 -7.46 17.60 -11.64
C ARG A 36 -6.36 18.55 -11.17
N LEU A 37 -6.03 18.54 -9.88
CA LEU A 37 -4.88 19.29 -9.34
C LEU A 37 -3.56 18.70 -9.86
N ILE A 38 -3.40 17.37 -9.83
CA ILE A 38 -2.23 16.66 -10.36
C ILE A 38 -2.06 16.97 -11.87
N SER A 39 -3.14 16.85 -12.64
CA SER A 39 -3.15 17.15 -14.08
C SER A 39 -2.75 18.61 -14.38
N HIS A 40 -3.26 19.58 -13.62
CA HIS A 40 -2.92 21.00 -13.80
C HIS A 40 -1.51 21.38 -13.32
N ALA A 41 -0.89 20.55 -12.46
CA ALA A 41 0.54 20.67 -12.11
C ALA A 41 1.46 19.86 -13.04
N GLY A 42 0.90 19.06 -13.96
CA GLY A 42 1.60 18.14 -14.85
C GLY A 42 2.07 16.84 -14.17
N SER A 43 2.36 16.84 -12.86
CA SER A 43 2.71 15.64 -12.10
C SER A 43 2.46 15.80 -10.60
N LEU A 44 2.36 14.67 -9.88
CA LEU A 44 2.29 14.67 -8.42
C LEU A 44 3.54 15.30 -7.79
N THR A 45 4.73 15.05 -8.35
CA THR A 45 6.00 15.63 -7.88
C THR A 45 6.04 17.14 -8.03
N ASN A 46 5.44 17.69 -9.10
CA ASN A 46 5.29 19.14 -9.24
C ASN A 46 4.29 19.68 -8.22
N LEU A 47 3.14 19.00 -8.04
CA LEU A 47 2.12 19.37 -7.05
C LEU A 47 2.67 19.39 -5.61
N ALA A 48 3.52 18.43 -5.27
CA ALA A 48 4.22 18.33 -3.99
C ALA A 48 5.24 19.48 -3.79
N LYS A 49 5.95 19.87 -4.86
CA LYS A 49 6.88 21.02 -4.86
C LYS A 49 6.16 22.38 -4.79
N CYS A 50 4.93 22.48 -5.29
CA CYS A 50 4.16 23.72 -5.21
C CYS A 50 3.96 24.21 -3.76
N PRO A 51 4.04 25.53 -3.50
CA PRO A 51 3.61 26.09 -2.23
C PRO A 51 2.08 26.12 -2.15
N SER A 52 1.55 26.03 -0.93
CA SER A 52 0.10 26.08 -0.66
C SER A 52 -0.59 27.33 -1.22
N SER A 53 0.09 28.47 -1.25
CA SER A 53 -0.42 29.71 -1.86
C SER A 53 -0.73 29.56 -3.35
N THR A 54 0.12 28.87 -4.11
CA THR A 54 -0.15 28.50 -5.52
C THR A 54 -1.26 27.47 -5.60
N LEU A 55 -1.23 26.43 -4.74
CA LEU A 55 -2.26 25.38 -4.72
C LEU A 55 -3.66 25.92 -4.40
N GLN A 56 -3.77 26.98 -3.61
CA GLN A 56 -5.02 27.68 -3.31
C GLN A 56 -5.68 28.26 -4.57
N ILE A 57 -4.87 28.74 -5.53
CA ILE A 57 -5.31 29.51 -6.71
C ILE A 57 -5.02 28.81 -8.06
N LEU A 58 -4.56 27.55 -8.01
CA LEU A 58 -4.28 26.72 -9.19
C LEU A 58 -5.52 26.59 -10.08
N GLY A 59 -5.41 26.90 -11.37
CA GLY A 59 -6.51 27.02 -12.32
C GLY A 59 -7.24 28.37 -12.32
N ALA A 60 -6.80 29.36 -11.54
CA ALA A 60 -7.31 30.74 -11.54
C ALA A 60 -6.24 31.78 -11.94
N GLU A 61 -5.09 31.36 -12.46
CA GLU A 61 -3.92 32.19 -12.77
C GLU A 61 -4.26 33.31 -13.77
N LYS A 62 -5.03 32.99 -14.82
CA LYS A 62 -5.48 33.98 -15.81
C LYS A 62 -6.34 35.09 -15.18
N ALA A 63 -7.07 34.80 -14.09
CA ALA A 63 -7.82 35.80 -13.33
C ALA A 63 -6.91 36.55 -12.35
N LEU A 64 -5.95 35.87 -11.71
CA LEU A 64 -4.95 36.46 -10.83
C LEU A 64 -4.08 37.50 -11.55
N PHE A 65 -3.48 37.14 -12.69
CA PHE A 65 -2.63 38.06 -13.46
C PHE A 65 -3.41 39.23 -14.04
N ARG A 66 -4.66 39.02 -14.46
CA ARG A 66 -5.56 40.11 -14.88
C ARG A 66 -5.86 41.06 -13.72
N ALA A 67 -6.20 40.53 -12.54
CA ALA A 67 -6.44 41.32 -11.34
C ALA A 67 -5.20 42.12 -10.93
N LEU A 68 -4.01 41.50 -10.97
CA LEU A 68 -2.73 42.17 -10.67
C LEU A 68 -2.45 43.33 -11.65
N LYS A 69 -2.61 43.11 -12.96
CA LYS A 69 -2.41 44.15 -14.00
C LYS A 69 -3.43 45.30 -13.90
N THR A 70 -4.65 45.03 -13.43
CA THR A 70 -5.73 46.03 -13.31
C THR A 70 -5.89 46.61 -11.89
N ARG A 71 -5.07 46.17 -10.92
CA ARG A 71 -5.24 46.41 -9.48
C ARG A 71 -6.65 46.04 -8.95
N GLY A 72 -7.29 45.07 -9.59
CA GLY A 72 -8.62 44.56 -9.22
C GLY A 72 -8.61 43.46 -8.16
N ASN A 73 -9.80 42.99 -7.77
CA ASN A 73 -9.97 41.92 -6.80
C ASN A 73 -9.34 40.60 -7.29
N THR A 74 -8.43 40.02 -6.49
CA THR A 74 -7.77 38.74 -6.79
C THR A 74 -8.68 37.53 -6.48
N PRO A 75 -8.54 36.42 -7.22
CA PRO A 75 -9.29 35.19 -6.95
C PRO A 75 -8.88 34.58 -5.60
N LYS A 76 -9.87 34.15 -4.80
CA LYS A 76 -9.67 33.57 -3.47
C LYS A 76 -9.48 32.05 -3.47
N TYR A 77 -9.74 31.41 -4.61
CA TYR A 77 -9.71 29.97 -4.83
C TYR A 77 -9.58 29.67 -6.34
N GLY A 78 -8.94 28.56 -6.67
CA GLY A 78 -8.93 27.95 -8.00
C GLY A 78 -9.72 26.63 -8.01
N LEU A 79 -9.17 25.59 -8.63
CA LEU A 79 -9.78 24.25 -8.79
C LEU A 79 -10.30 23.65 -7.47
N ILE A 80 -9.65 23.95 -6.34
CA ILE A 80 -10.06 23.50 -5.01
C ILE A 80 -11.48 23.96 -4.62
N PHE A 81 -12.05 24.99 -5.27
CA PHE A 81 -13.41 25.47 -5.04
C PHE A 81 -14.48 24.39 -5.19
N HIS A 82 -14.24 23.38 -6.03
CA HIS A 82 -15.15 22.25 -6.23
C HIS A 82 -15.12 21.22 -5.09
N SER A 83 -14.30 21.42 -4.06
CA SER A 83 -14.30 20.57 -2.86
C SER A 83 -15.56 20.78 -2.00
N SER A 84 -16.06 19.70 -1.41
CA SER A 84 -17.26 19.71 -0.57
C SER A 84 -17.13 20.63 0.66
N PHE A 85 -15.91 20.82 1.19
CA PHE A 85 -15.64 21.72 2.32
C PHE A 85 -15.85 23.20 1.96
N ILE A 86 -15.40 23.64 0.77
CA ILE A 86 -15.63 25.00 0.28
C ILE A 86 -17.08 25.16 -0.22
N GLY A 87 -17.71 24.08 -0.68
CA GLY A 87 -19.16 24.02 -0.90
C GLY A 87 -19.96 24.39 0.37
N ARG A 88 -19.73 23.63 1.45
CA ARG A 88 -20.42 23.74 2.76
C ARG A 88 -20.16 25.06 3.49
N ALA A 89 -18.94 25.60 3.47
CA ALA A 89 -18.57 26.75 4.29
C ALA A 89 -19.35 28.04 3.99
N SER A 90 -19.65 28.86 5.01
CA SER A 90 -20.33 30.16 4.82
C SER A 90 -19.53 31.09 3.89
N ALA A 91 -20.20 31.95 3.11
CA ALA A 91 -19.57 32.80 2.09
C ALA A 91 -18.43 33.69 2.64
N LYS A 92 -18.52 34.15 3.88
CA LYS A 92 -17.47 34.91 4.59
C LYS A 92 -16.25 34.03 4.91
N ASN A 93 -16.47 32.75 5.21
CA ASN A 93 -15.44 31.79 5.63
C ASN A 93 -14.83 30.99 4.47
N LYS A 94 -15.45 30.91 3.28
CA LYS A 94 -14.92 30.16 2.11
C LYS A 94 -13.45 30.46 1.80
N GLY A 95 -13.02 31.72 1.83
CA GLY A 95 -11.62 32.11 1.59
C GLY A 95 -10.64 31.72 2.71
N ARG A 96 -11.13 31.54 3.96
CA ARG A 96 -10.34 31.05 5.10
C ARG A 96 -10.17 29.53 5.04
N ILE A 97 -11.26 28.81 4.74
CA ILE A 97 -11.25 27.35 4.52
C ILE A 97 -10.42 26.99 3.28
N ALA A 98 -10.51 27.74 2.18
CA ALA A 98 -9.71 27.49 0.97
C ALA A 98 -8.20 27.46 1.24
N ARG A 99 -7.69 28.42 2.04
CA ARG A 99 -6.28 28.47 2.45
C ARG A 99 -5.90 27.32 3.39
N TYR A 100 -6.78 26.98 4.35
CA TYR A 100 -6.52 25.89 5.27
C TYR A 100 -6.50 24.53 4.55
N LEU A 101 -7.46 24.30 3.65
CA LEU A 101 -7.51 23.12 2.79
C LEU A 101 -6.27 23.04 1.91
N ALA A 102 -5.87 24.12 1.22
CA ALA A 102 -4.65 24.13 0.40
C ALA A 102 -3.38 23.76 1.21
N ASN A 103 -3.27 24.17 2.47
CA ASN A 103 -2.16 23.74 3.35
C ASN A 103 -2.19 22.22 3.57
N LYS A 104 -3.37 21.64 3.84
CA LYS A 104 -3.55 20.20 4.06
C LYS A 104 -3.31 19.39 2.78
N CYS A 105 -3.78 19.86 1.64
CA CYS A 105 -3.54 19.25 0.33
C CYS A 105 -2.06 19.27 -0.04
N SER A 106 -1.34 20.34 0.29
CA SER A 106 0.11 20.44 0.08
C SER A 106 0.91 19.48 0.98
N ILE A 107 0.44 19.21 2.21
CA ILE A 107 0.99 18.17 3.08
C ILE A 107 0.70 16.78 2.50
N ALA A 108 -0.56 16.46 2.19
CA ALA A 108 -0.97 15.17 1.63
C ALA A 108 -0.20 14.83 0.33
N SER A 109 -0.11 15.78 -0.62
CA SER A 109 0.62 15.61 -1.88
C SER A 109 2.12 15.33 -1.68
N ARG A 110 2.71 15.79 -0.57
CA ARG A 110 4.13 15.53 -0.23
C ARG A 110 4.31 14.17 0.42
N ILE A 111 3.37 13.74 1.27
CA ILE A 111 3.36 12.38 1.82
C ILE A 111 3.21 11.38 0.66
N ASP A 112 2.21 11.57 -0.20
CA ASP A 112 1.97 10.73 -1.39
C ASP A 112 3.15 10.68 -2.38
N CYS A 113 4.00 11.71 -2.42
CA CYS A 113 5.14 11.79 -3.35
C CYS A 113 6.50 11.38 -2.77
N PHE A 114 6.67 11.40 -1.44
CA PHE A 114 7.98 11.26 -0.78
C PHE A 114 8.01 10.26 0.39
N ALA A 115 6.89 9.66 0.78
CA ALA A 115 6.88 8.58 1.76
C ALA A 115 7.05 7.22 1.08
N ASP A 116 7.92 6.36 1.62
CA ASP A 116 8.16 5.02 1.09
C ASP A 116 6.97 4.05 1.26
N GLY A 117 5.98 4.42 2.09
CA GLY A 117 4.79 3.63 2.40
C GLY A 117 3.48 4.33 2.03
N ALA A 118 2.81 3.82 0.99
CA ALA A 118 1.47 4.26 0.61
C ALA A 118 0.45 3.90 1.71
N THR A 119 -0.11 4.91 2.37
CA THR A 119 -1.08 4.80 3.48
C THR A 119 -2.18 5.84 3.31
N THR A 120 -3.41 5.57 3.80
CA THR A 120 -4.54 6.54 3.77
C THR A 120 -4.70 7.33 5.07
N ALA A 121 -4.10 6.85 6.16
CA ALA A 121 -4.34 7.33 7.52
C ALA A 121 -3.99 8.82 7.73
N PHE A 122 -2.97 9.34 7.03
CA PHE A 122 -2.68 10.78 7.07
C PHE A 122 -3.78 11.59 6.37
N GLY A 123 -4.27 11.15 5.21
CA GLY A 123 -5.35 11.82 4.48
C GLY A 123 -6.66 11.86 5.27
N GLU A 124 -7.03 10.75 5.91
CA GLU A 124 -8.17 10.65 6.82
C GLU A 124 -8.05 11.65 8.00
N LYS A 125 -6.90 11.70 8.66
CA LYS A 125 -6.67 12.60 9.81
C LYS A 125 -6.51 14.07 9.42
N LEU A 126 -5.91 14.35 8.26
CA LEU A 126 -5.87 15.69 7.67
C LEU A 126 -7.29 16.17 7.28
N ARG A 127 -8.18 15.24 6.89
CA ARG A 127 -9.59 15.52 6.58
C ARG A 127 -10.40 15.81 7.84
N GLU A 128 -10.28 15.00 8.89
CA GLU A 128 -10.88 15.28 10.22
C GLU A 128 -10.57 16.71 10.67
N GLN A 129 -9.30 17.15 10.54
CA GLN A 129 -8.88 18.50 10.90
C GLN A 129 -9.48 19.61 10.01
N VAL A 130 -9.86 19.34 8.76
CA VAL A 130 -10.61 20.29 7.92
C VAL A 130 -12.07 20.38 8.38
N GLU A 131 -12.66 19.27 8.83
CA GLU A 131 -14.03 19.24 9.36
C GLU A 131 -14.10 19.89 10.76
N GLU A 132 -13.16 19.64 11.67
CA GLU A 132 -12.99 20.41 12.91
C GLU A 132 -12.79 21.90 12.64
N ARG A 133 -12.03 22.26 11.59
CA ARG A 133 -11.79 23.67 11.24
C ARG A 133 -13.01 24.35 10.60
N LEU A 134 -13.93 23.58 10.02
CA LEU A 134 -15.23 24.06 9.56
C LEU A 134 -16.14 24.30 10.77
N ASP A 135 -16.26 23.30 11.65
CA ASP A 135 -17.01 23.38 12.91
C ASP A 135 -16.54 24.52 13.82
N PHE A 136 -15.23 24.82 13.86
CA PHE A 136 -14.70 26.00 14.56
C PHE A 136 -15.32 27.32 14.07
N TYR A 137 -15.61 27.45 12.78
CA TYR A 137 -16.17 28.68 12.23
C TYR A 137 -17.70 28.80 12.37
N ASP A 138 -18.38 27.68 12.62
CA ASP A 138 -19.84 27.61 12.74
C ASP A 138 -20.31 27.45 14.21
N LYS A 139 -19.50 26.82 15.07
CA LYS A 139 -19.77 26.52 16.49
C LYS A 139 -18.76 27.10 17.49
N GLY A 140 -17.61 27.61 17.03
CA GLY A 140 -16.56 28.20 17.88
C GLY A 140 -15.61 27.22 18.57
N VAL A 141 -15.83 25.90 18.47
CA VAL A 141 -15.02 24.86 19.15
C VAL A 141 -13.60 24.83 18.59
N ALA A 142 -12.60 25.01 19.44
CA ALA A 142 -11.19 25.08 19.02
C ALA A 142 -10.71 23.72 18.44
N PRO A 143 -10.14 23.70 17.22
CA PRO A 143 -9.70 22.47 16.57
C PRO A 143 -8.36 21.98 17.14
N ARG A 144 -8.09 20.68 17.04
CA ARG A 144 -6.85 20.06 17.53
C ARG A 144 -5.61 20.59 16.81
N LYS A 145 -4.47 20.60 17.51
CA LYS A 145 -3.19 21.06 16.93
C LYS A 145 -2.71 20.05 15.89
N ASN A 146 -2.02 20.55 14.85
CA ASN A 146 -1.49 19.69 13.79
C ASN A 146 -0.43 18.71 14.30
N VAL A 147 0.40 19.12 15.27
CA VAL A 147 1.51 18.30 15.78
C VAL A 147 0.99 17.03 16.45
N ASP A 148 -0.02 17.16 17.30
CA ASP A 148 -0.50 16.08 18.16
C ASP A 148 -1.17 15.00 17.30
N VAL A 149 -2.08 15.38 16.39
CA VAL A 149 -2.72 14.46 15.44
C VAL A 149 -1.71 13.78 14.49
N MET A 150 -0.64 14.48 14.07
CA MET A 150 0.38 13.85 13.21
C MET A 150 1.22 12.82 13.98
N LYS A 151 1.46 13.01 15.29
CA LYS A 151 2.05 11.99 16.16
C LYS A 151 1.12 10.79 16.30
N GLU A 152 -0.17 11.04 16.58
CA GLU A 152 -1.19 9.98 16.65
C GLU A 152 -1.17 9.11 15.38
N VAL A 153 -1.00 9.67 14.18
CA VAL A 153 -0.89 8.85 12.94
C VAL A 153 0.39 8.01 12.92
N ILE A 154 1.54 8.60 13.26
CA ILE A 154 2.83 7.89 13.24
C ILE A 154 2.82 6.74 14.26
N GLU A 155 2.36 6.99 15.49
CA GLU A 155 2.20 5.99 16.54
C GLU A 155 1.25 4.87 16.10
N ASN A 156 0.11 5.19 15.46
CA ASN A 156 -0.82 4.19 14.94
C ASN A 156 -0.29 3.39 13.74
N LEU A 157 0.72 3.89 13.01
CA LEU A 157 1.41 3.14 11.95
C LEU A 157 2.50 2.24 12.55
N GLN A 158 3.32 2.75 13.47
CA GLN A 158 4.33 1.96 14.19
C GLN A 158 3.70 0.81 14.96
N ASN A 159 2.63 1.05 15.73
CA ASN A 159 1.86 0.02 16.45
C ASN A 159 1.24 -1.03 15.51
N LYS A 160 0.99 -0.69 14.24
CA LYS A 160 0.54 -1.64 13.20
C LYS A 160 1.69 -2.46 12.64
N GLU A 161 2.88 -1.88 12.48
CA GLU A 161 4.08 -2.58 12.03
C GLU A 161 4.58 -3.56 13.09
N GLU A 162 4.63 -3.17 14.37
CA GLU A 162 4.96 -4.07 15.50
C GLU A 162 3.94 -5.22 15.65
N ASN A 163 2.64 -4.96 15.46
CA ASN A 163 1.63 -6.04 15.36
C ASN A 163 1.90 -6.97 14.17
N LYS A 164 2.41 -6.43 13.06
CA LYS A 164 2.72 -7.21 11.85
C LYS A 164 3.95 -8.11 12.05
N GLU A 165 5.00 -7.60 12.68
CA GLU A 165 6.18 -8.39 13.03
C GLU A 165 5.88 -9.48 14.06
N THR A 166 5.02 -9.20 15.05
CA THR A 166 4.62 -10.21 16.05
C THR A 166 3.72 -11.31 15.48
N VAL A 167 2.85 -11.03 14.49
CA VAL A 167 2.16 -12.10 13.74
C VAL A 167 3.08 -12.88 12.80
N ASP A 168 4.08 -12.26 12.16
CA ASP A 168 5.03 -13.00 11.31
C ASP A 168 6.00 -13.87 12.15
N ALA A 169 6.42 -13.39 13.32
CA ALA A 169 7.17 -14.16 14.30
C ALA A 169 6.39 -15.38 14.81
N SER A 170 5.08 -15.23 15.04
CA SER A 170 4.21 -16.36 15.43
C SER A 170 3.84 -17.27 14.23
N ALA A 171 3.81 -16.75 13.00
CA ALA A 171 3.71 -17.56 11.77
C ALA A 171 4.97 -18.42 11.51
N LYS A 172 6.17 -17.89 11.79
CA LYS A 172 7.41 -18.69 11.82
C LYS A 172 7.37 -19.74 12.94
N LYS A 173 6.81 -19.41 14.11
CA LYS A 173 6.64 -20.34 15.23
C LYS A 173 5.61 -21.44 14.94
N SER A 174 4.56 -21.16 14.16
CA SER A 174 3.58 -22.16 13.73
C SER A 174 4.10 -23.06 12.60
N LYS A 175 4.85 -22.53 11.60
CA LYS A 175 5.55 -23.37 10.62
C LYS A 175 6.58 -24.30 11.28
N LYS A 176 7.36 -23.83 12.26
CA LYS A 176 8.29 -24.69 13.01
C LYS A 176 7.58 -25.70 13.93
N LYS A 177 6.33 -25.45 14.36
CA LYS A 177 5.51 -26.47 15.03
C LYS A 177 4.93 -27.50 14.07
N LYS A 178 4.44 -27.11 12.88
CA LYS A 178 3.82 -28.06 11.94
C LYS A 178 4.83 -29.09 11.41
N ALA A 179 6.04 -28.66 11.08
CA ALA A 179 7.13 -29.55 10.67
C ALA A 179 7.56 -30.57 11.75
N LYS A 180 7.35 -30.28 13.04
CA LYS A 180 7.66 -31.23 14.13
C LYS A 180 6.49 -32.15 14.49
N GLY A 181 5.25 -31.74 14.22
CA GLY A 181 4.06 -32.57 14.42
C GLY A 181 3.93 -33.70 13.40
N GLU A 182 4.41 -33.49 12.17
CA GLU A 182 4.33 -34.49 11.10
C GLU A 182 5.38 -35.62 11.29
N GLU A 183 6.54 -35.35 11.90
CA GLU A 183 7.49 -36.39 12.34
C GLU A 183 6.97 -37.22 13.53
N GLU A 184 6.24 -36.60 14.47
CA GLU A 184 5.75 -37.31 15.68
C GLU A 184 4.58 -38.26 15.39
N GLU A 185 3.72 -37.97 14.40
CA GLU A 185 2.61 -38.86 14.02
C GLU A 185 3.03 -40.14 13.26
N GLU A 186 4.10 -40.12 12.44
CA GLU A 186 4.58 -41.35 11.79
C GLU A 186 5.19 -42.33 12.80
N VAL A 187 5.95 -41.82 13.78
CA VAL A 187 6.60 -42.65 14.79
C VAL A 187 5.57 -43.39 15.66
N GLU A 188 4.54 -42.71 16.19
CA GLU A 188 3.49 -43.36 16.99
C GLU A 188 2.72 -44.44 16.19
N LYS A 189 2.42 -44.17 14.90
CA LYS A 189 1.77 -45.17 14.03
C LYS A 189 2.68 -46.37 13.74
N SER A 190 4.00 -46.18 13.69
CA SER A 190 4.97 -47.28 13.48
C SER A 190 5.04 -48.23 14.69
N GLU A 191 5.04 -47.69 15.92
CA GLU A 191 5.17 -48.51 17.14
C GLU A 191 3.89 -49.27 17.48
N LYS A 192 2.72 -48.62 17.40
CA LYS A 192 1.41 -49.28 17.63
C LYS A 192 1.17 -50.45 16.67
N LYS A 193 1.72 -50.39 15.45
CA LYS A 193 1.62 -51.45 14.45
C LYS A 193 2.62 -52.59 14.66
N LYS A 194 3.75 -52.36 15.36
CA LYS A 194 4.66 -53.41 15.83
C LYS A 194 4.10 -54.18 17.03
N LYS A 195 3.60 -53.48 18.07
CA LYS A 195 3.09 -54.13 19.30
C LYS A 195 1.95 -55.13 19.01
N ARG A 196 1.01 -54.78 18.12
CA ARG A 196 -0.10 -55.67 17.73
C ARG A 196 0.27 -56.85 16.83
N LYS A 197 1.55 -57.08 16.52
CA LYS A 197 2.01 -58.25 15.74
C LYS A 197 2.70 -59.31 16.60
N MET A 198 3.31 -58.94 17.73
CA MET A 198 4.03 -59.87 18.60
C MET A 198 3.12 -60.80 19.42
N GLU A 199 1.84 -60.46 19.61
CA GLU A 199 0.90 -61.23 20.44
C GLU A 199 0.12 -62.32 19.66
N THR A 200 0.39 -62.53 18.37
CA THR A 200 -0.28 -63.56 17.54
C THR A 200 0.70 -64.55 16.89
N GLU A 201 2.01 -64.36 17.04
CA GLU A 201 3.04 -65.22 16.44
C GLU A 201 3.60 -66.27 17.44
N GLN A 202 3.23 -66.23 18.73
CA GLN A 202 3.74 -67.19 19.75
C GLN A 202 2.97 -68.52 19.87
N GLU A 203 1.79 -68.69 19.28
CA GLU A 203 0.98 -69.91 19.47
C GLU A 203 1.06 -70.92 18.30
N ASN A 204 1.65 -70.55 17.15
CA ASN A 204 1.60 -71.38 15.93
C ASN A 204 2.95 -71.95 15.43
N GLU A 205 4.10 -71.58 16.03
CA GLU A 205 5.42 -72.10 15.56
C GLU A 205 5.85 -73.44 16.19
N LYS A 206 4.90 -74.23 16.72
CA LYS A 206 5.16 -75.60 17.19
C LYS A 206 4.84 -76.70 16.15
N SER A 207 4.32 -76.32 14.98
CA SER A 207 3.88 -77.27 13.94
C SER A 207 4.12 -76.79 12.50
N GLU A 208 5.33 -77.00 11.96
CA GLU A 208 5.58 -77.40 10.55
C GLU A 208 7.10 -77.62 10.27
N LYS A 209 7.83 -78.28 11.19
CA LYS A 209 9.24 -78.68 11.00
C LYS A 209 9.37 -79.85 9.99
N LYS A 210 8.70 -79.79 8.82
CA LYS A 210 8.44 -80.98 7.98
C LYS A 210 8.15 -80.79 6.47
N LYS A 211 8.75 -79.83 5.74
CA LYS A 211 9.03 -79.91 4.27
C LYS A 211 9.97 -78.76 3.79
N LYS A 212 10.54 -78.70 2.57
CA LYS A 212 11.43 -79.64 1.82
C LYS A 212 11.83 -79.01 0.45
N LYS A 213 13.08 -78.54 0.30
CA LYS A 213 13.91 -78.34 -0.94
C LYS A 213 13.33 -77.65 -2.22
N LYS A 214 14.22 -76.93 -2.95
CA LYS A 214 14.06 -76.13 -4.20
C LYS A 214 13.52 -74.70 -3.96
N SER A 215 13.92 -73.63 -4.67
CA SER A 215 14.96 -73.39 -5.70
C SER A 215 15.32 -71.88 -5.73
N LYS A 216 16.58 -71.45 -5.97
CA LYS A 216 17.13 -70.83 -7.23
C LYS A 216 16.16 -69.88 -8.00
N SER A 217 16.55 -68.69 -8.52
CA SER A 217 17.88 -68.01 -8.65
C SER A 217 17.79 -66.59 -9.27
N ALA A 218 18.88 -65.78 -9.18
CA ALA A 218 19.15 -64.45 -9.82
C ALA A 218 18.32 -63.24 -9.33
N GLY A 219 18.74 -61.96 -9.42
CA GLY A 219 19.96 -61.28 -9.94
C GLY A 219 19.58 -60.12 -10.91
N GLY A 220 20.20 -58.92 -10.94
CA GLY A 220 21.28 -58.25 -10.17
C GLY A 220 21.46 -56.76 -10.60
N ASP A 221 22.44 -56.04 -10.01
CA ASP A 221 23.23 -54.87 -10.52
C ASP A 221 22.49 -53.51 -10.80
N GLU A 222 22.81 -52.34 -10.19
CA GLU A 222 23.94 -51.36 -10.36
C GLU A 222 23.67 -50.23 -11.41
N GLU A 223 24.09 -48.94 -11.34
CA GLU A 223 24.65 -48.04 -10.28
C GLU A 223 24.66 -46.52 -10.74
N THR A 224 25.01 -45.54 -9.85
CA THR A 224 25.70 -44.19 -10.01
C THR A 224 25.30 -43.12 -11.10
N ASP A 225 25.65 -41.79 -11.11
CA ASP A 225 26.11 -40.71 -10.15
C ASP A 225 26.01 -39.25 -10.78
N ASP A 226 26.43 -38.18 -10.05
CA ASP A 226 26.65 -36.68 -10.25
C ASP A 226 26.90 -36.08 -11.69
N GLY A 227 26.97 -34.75 -12.00
CA GLY A 227 26.72 -33.46 -11.31
C GLY A 227 27.38 -32.18 -11.96
N GLN A 228 27.28 -31.02 -11.27
CA GLN A 228 28.10 -29.76 -11.36
C GLN A 228 28.15 -28.72 -12.55
N SER A 229 27.41 -27.59 -12.41
CA SER A 229 27.93 -26.20 -12.13
C SER A 229 28.59 -25.18 -13.15
N LYS A 230 28.45 -23.85 -12.84
CA LYS A 230 29.41 -22.66 -12.96
C LYS A 230 29.35 -21.53 -14.07
N LYS A 231 29.10 -20.27 -13.61
CA LYS A 231 29.86 -18.96 -13.79
C LYS A 231 29.81 -17.98 -15.03
N LYS A 232 29.54 -16.67 -14.72
CA LYS A 232 30.23 -15.38 -15.15
C LYS A 232 30.10 -14.82 -16.62
N SER A 233 30.37 -13.52 -17.01
CA SER A 233 30.43 -12.17 -16.35
C SER A 233 30.75 -10.92 -17.25
N LYS A 234 30.25 -9.70 -16.90
CA LYS A 234 30.82 -8.29 -16.98
C LYS A 234 31.30 -7.57 -18.29
N LYS A 235 30.92 -6.25 -18.44
CA LYS A 235 31.61 -5.02 -19.04
C LYS A 235 30.77 -4.24 -20.11
N LYS A 236 30.98 -2.96 -20.52
CA LYS A 236 31.41 -1.64 -19.88
C LYS A 236 31.47 -0.45 -20.93
N LYS A 237 31.24 0.84 -20.54
CA LYS A 237 31.61 2.16 -21.21
C LYS A 237 30.82 2.60 -22.50
N LYS A 238 30.76 3.89 -23.00
CA LYS A 238 30.97 5.31 -22.50
C LYS A 238 30.71 6.38 -23.64
N SER A 239 30.29 7.63 -23.30
CA SER A 239 30.39 8.95 -24.06
C SER A 239 29.41 9.25 -25.23
N LYS A 240 28.64 10.39 -25.20
CA LYS A 240 28.78 11.75 -25.88
C LYS A 240 28.19 11.80 -27.33
N SER A 241 27.78 12.90 -27.99
CA SER A 241 27.82 14.40 -27.77
C SER A 241 26.44 14.99 -27.31
N GLU A 242 25.90 16.23 -27.50
CA GLU A 242 26.05 17.51 -28.30
C GLU A 242 25.77 17.45 -29.84
N ASP A 243 25.20 18.45 -30.57
CA ASP A 243 24.76 19.86 -30.30
C ASP A 243 23.59 20.35 -31.25
N ASP A 244 23.26 21.66 -31.24
CA ASP A 244 22.56 22.51 -32.28
C ASP A 244 21.00 22.65 -32.41
N ASP A 245 20.58 23.76 -33.07
CA ASP A 245 19.28 24.48 -33.13
C ASP A 245 18.09 23.88 -33.94
N GLU A 246 16.84 24.25 -33.58
CA GLU A 246 15.95 25.17 -34.36
C GLU A 246 14.79 25.76 -33.50
#